data_AF-A9UNQ9-F1
#
_entry.id   AF-A9UNQ9-F1
#
_cell.length_a   1.000
_cell.length_b   1.000
_cell.length_c   1.000
_cell.angle_alpha   90.00
_cell.angle_beta   90.00
_cell.angle_gamma   90.00
#
_symmetry.space_group_name_H-M   'P 1'
#
loop_
_entity.id
_entity.type
_entity.pdbx_description
1 polymer ?
#
loop_
_entity_poly.entity_id
_entity_poly.type
_entity_poly.pdbx_seq_one_letter_code
_entity_poly.pdbx_strand_id
1 'polypeptide(L)'
;MHHGRHQQVFHLLSYSVSITCHVEPEDLRKELNTQFKEKFPSIELPLSKIQRTKQDLIELGSQCALNVATIAMTHLHFDRLVLQELVDKENRKPIAAACLVLSFKFDASYKPSSTKEYLKELFKAIDNKWALDEEDILPYEMPVYAALKFQLHVPQEQLLTYISRVEARMPARPA
;
A
#
# COMPACT_ATOMS: atom_id res chain seq x y z
N MET A 1 6.68 -10.14 -25.65
CA MET A 1 6.20 -10.43 -24.28
C MET A 1 7.37 -11.00 -23.51
N HIS A 2 7.87 -10.32 -22.47
CA HIS A 2 8.93 -10.89 -21.63
C HIS A 2 8.34 -12.06 -20.85
N HIS A 3 8.70 -13.27 -21.26
CA HIS A 3 8.42 -14.48 -20.48
C HIS A 3 9.15 -14.35 -19.15
N GLY A 4 8.48 -14.65 -18.04
CA GLY A 4 9.19 -14.85 -16.78
C GLY A 4 10.22 -15.96 -16.99
N ARG A 5 11.47 -15.77 -16.55
CA ARG A 5 12.59 -16.72 -16.73
C ARG A 5 12.29 -18.17 -16.32
N HIS A 6 11.19 -18.41 -15.60
CA HIS A 6 10.78 -19.69 -15.04
C HIS A 6 9.40 -20.18 -15.52
N GLN A 7 8.83 -19.55 -16.55
CA GLN A 7 7.59 -20.00 -17.17
C GLN A 7 7.85 -20.37 -18.63
N GLN A 8 7.66 -21.65 -18.96
CA GLN A 8 7.77 -22.15 -20.32
C GLN A 8 6.38 -22.39 -20.87
N VAL A 9 6.03 -21.67 -21.94
CA VAL A 9 4.73 -21.79 -22.60
C VAL A 9 4.87 -22.66 -23.84
N PHE A 10 4.04 -23.69 -23.93
CA PHE A 10 3.93 -24.59 -25.07
C PHE A 10 2.61 -24.29 -25.79
N HIS A 11 2.71 -23.91 -27.06
CA HIS A 11 1.55 -23.74 -27.92
C HIS A 11 1.31 -25.04 -28.68
N LEU A 12 0.23 -25.75 -28.35
CA LEU A 12 -0.21 -26.97 -29.02
C LEU A 12 -1.42 -26.64 -29.91
N LEU A 13 -1.74 -27.52 -30.85
CA LEU A 13 -2.73 -27.30 -31.92
C LEU A 13 -4.11 -26.78 -31.45
N SER A 14 -4.54 -27.11 -30.22
CA SER A 14 -5.84 -26.70 -29.68
C SER A 14 -5.80 -26.04 -28.30
N TYR A 15 -4.65 -25.95 -27.64
CA TYR A 15 -4.53 -25.37 -26.31
C TYR A 15 -3.10 -24.90 -26.02
N SER A 16 -2.98 -23.93 -25.11
CA SER A 16 -1.68 -23.47 -24.61
C SER A 16 -1.47 -23.98 -23.18
N VAL A 17 -0.35 -24.64 -22.94
CA VAL A 17 0.07 -25.09 -21.60
C VAL A 17 1.23 -24.23 -21.15
N SER A 18 1.23 -23.79 -19.89
CA SER A 18 2.41 -23.18 -19.29
C SER A 18 2.91 -24.01 -18.11
N ILE A 19 4.17 -24.39 -18.15
CA ILE A 19 4.86 -25.04 -17.03
C ILE A 19 5.58 -23.95 -16.25
N THR A 20 5.22 -23.81 -14.97
CA THR A 20 5.92 -22.91 -14.05
C THR A 20 6.82 -23.76 -13.18
N CYS A 21 8.13 -23.63 -13.35
CA CYS A 21 9.09 -24.36 -12.54
C CYS A 21 8.98 -23.89 -11.09
N HIS A 22 9.13 -24.81 -10.14
CA HIS A 22 9.23 -24.44 -8.74
C HIS A 22 10.54 -23.66 -8.52
N VAL A 23 10.42 -22.42 -8.07
CA VAL A 23 11.56 -21.53 -7.78
C VAL A 23 11.53 -21.22 -6.31
N GLU A 24 12.72 -21.14 -5.70
CA GLU A 24 12.84 -20.71 -4.32
C GLU A 24 12.25 -19.29 -4.15
N PRO A 25 11.44 -19.04 -3.11
CA PRO A 25 10.77 -17.75 -2.92
C PRO A 25 11.76 -16.58 -2.82
N GLU A 26 12.99 -16.84 -2.35
CA GLU A 26 14.05 -15.85 -2.30
C GLU A 26 14.49 -15.36 -3.68
N ASP A 27 14.62 -16.27 -4.63
CA ASP A 27 15.05 -15.95 -5.99
C ASP A 27 13.93 -15.27 -6.79
N LEU A 28 12.67 -15.69 -6.59
CA LEU A 28 11.54 -14.98 -7.15
C LEU A 28 11.46 -13.54 -6.63
N ARG A 29 11.71 -13.33 -5.32
CA ARG A 29 11.75 -11.99 -4.72
C ARG A 29 12.88 -11.13 -5.31
N LYS A 30 14.07 -11.70 -5.50
CA LYS A 30 15.21 -10.99 -6.14
C LYS A 30 14.85 -10.59 -7.57
N GLU A 31 14.30 -11.51 -8.36
CA GLU A 31 13.89 -11.27 -9.74
C GLU A 31 12.85 -10.13 -9.83
N LEU A 32 11.81 -10.16 -9.00
CA LEU A 32 10.79 -9.12 -8.98
C LEU A 32 11.38 -7.75 -8.60
N ASN A 33 12.34 -7.70 -7.69
CA ASN A 33 13.03 -6.45 -7.35
C ASN A 33 13.90 -5.95 -8.50
N THR A 34 14.60 -6.85 -9.21
CA THR A 34 15.40 -6.49 -10.39
C THR A 34 14.51 -5.91 -11.49
N GLN A 35 13.42 -6.59 -11.84
CA GLN A 35 12.45 -6.08 -12.84
C GLN A 35 11.84 -4.75 -12.42
N PHE A 36 11.56 -4.56 -11.12
CA PHE A 36 11.07 -3.29 -10.61
C PHE A 36 12.11 -2.17 -10.78
N LYS A 37 13.38 -2.45 -10.46
CA LYS A 37 14.48 -1.48 -10.60
C LYS A 37 14.80 -1.16 -12.05
N GLU A 38 14.68 -2.13 -12.96
CA GLU A 38 14.79 -1.90 -14.41
C GLU A 38 13.69 -0.97 -14.92
N LYS A 39 12.46 -1.15 -14.44
CA LYS A 39 11.31 -0.32 -14.85
C LYS A 39 11.31 1.07 -14.21
N PHE A 40 11.77 1.18 -12.97
CA PHE A 40 11.80 2.40 -12.19
C PHE A 40 13.21 2.62 -11.62
N PRO A 41 14.17 3.06 -12.44
CA PRO A 41 15.57 3.17 -12.03
C PRO A 41 15.79 4.21 -10.94
N SER A 42 15.00 5.29 -10.92
CA SER A 42 15.12 6.35 -9.93
C SER A 42 14.63 5.95 -8.53
N ILE A 43 13.67 5.02 -8.43
CA ILE A 43 13.11 4.61 -7.14
C ILE A 43 14.13 3.73 -6.41
N GLU A 44 14.66 4.19 -5.27
CA GLU A 44 15.62 3.43 -4.46
C GLU A 44 14.98 2.37 -3.57
N LEU A 45 13.70 2.55 -3.23
CA LEU A 45 12.97 1.64 -2.38
C LEU A 45 12.61 0.34 -3.13
N PRO A 46 13.04 -0.85 -2.66
CA PRO A 46 12.73 -2.10 -3.35
C PRO A 46 11.25 -2.45 -3.24
N LEU A 47 10.72 -3.11 -4.27
CA LEU A 47 9.32 -3.53 -4.38
C LEU A 47 8.85 -4.31 -3.14
N SER A 48 9.71 -5.20 -2.62
CA SER A 48 9.41 -5.98 -1.41
C SER A 48 9.08 -5.12 -0.19
N LYS A 49 9.73 -3.96 -0.02
CA LYS A 49 9.46 -3.02 1.09
C LYS A 49 8.16 -2.25 0.86
N ILE A 50 7.88 -1.81 -0.37
CA ILE A 50 6.61 -1.17 -0.74
C ILE A 50 5.45 -2.12 -0.44
N GLN A 51 5.54 -3.36 -0.91
CA GLN A 51 4.50 -4.38 -0.69
C GLN A 51 4.32 -4.70 0.79
N ARG A 52 5.41 -4.79 1.56
CA ARG A 52 5.33 -5.03 3.00
C ARG A 52 4.65 -3.87 3.73
N THR A 53 5.02 -2.62 3.44
CA THR A 53 4.37 -1.44 4.04
C THR A 53 2.87 -1.38 3.70
N LYS A 54 2.49 -1.72 2.46
CA LYS A 54 1.06 -1.83 2.10
C LYS A 54 0.34 -2.95 2.86
N GLN A 55 0.97 -4.11 3.02
CA GLN A 55 0.38 -5.18 3.82
C GLN A 55 0.20 -4.75 5.28
N ASP A 56 1.20 -4.06 5.83
CA ASP A 56 1.14 -3.52 7.18
C ASP A 56 -0.03 -2.52 7.33
N LEU A 57 -0.30 -1.67 6.32
CA LEU A 57 -1.43 -0.74 6.27
C LEU A 57 -2.79 -1.45 6.25
N ILE A 58 -2.93 -2.55 5.49
CA ILE A 58 -4.17 -3.36 5.50
C ILE A 58 -4.42 -3.89 6.90
N GLU A 59 -3.41 -4.50 7.52
CA GLU A 59 -3.51 -5.06 8.86
C GLU A 59 -3.85 -3.98 9.91
N LEU A 60 -3.25 -2.78 9.84
CA LEU A 60 -3.59 -1.65 10.72
C LEU A 60 -5.05 -1.21 10.52
N GLY A 61 -5.46 -1.04 9.27
CA GLY A 61 -6.82 -0.64 8.94
C GLY A 61 -7.86 -1.69 9.36
N SER A 62 -7.53 -2.98 9.26
CA SER A 62 -8.38 -4.07 9.75
C SER A 62 -8.48 -4.07 11.28
N GLN A 63 -7.38 -3.81 12.01
CA GLN A 63 -7.38 -3.73 13.47
C GLN A 63 -8.26 -2.59 13.99
N CYS A 64 -8.22 -1.42 13.34
CA CYS A 64 -9.03 -0.25 13.70
C CYS A 64 -10.42 -0.23 13.03
N ALA A 65 -10.84 -1.34 12.40
CA ALA A 65 -12.12 -1.47 11.69
C ALA A 65 -12.41 -0.32 10.68
N LEU A 66 -11.37 0.14 9.98
CA LEU A 66 -11.50 1.20 8.99
C LEU A 66 -12.26 0.73 7.75
N ASN A 67 -12.91 1.67 7.07
CA ASN A 67 -13.54 1.40 5.78
C ASN A 67 -12.50 0.93 4.75
N VAL A 68 -12.85 -0.08 3.96
CA VAL A 68 -12.01 -0.62 2.88
C VAL A 68 -11.66 0.48 1.88
N ALA A 69 -12.60 1.39 1.59
CA ALA A 69 -12.37 2.54 0.73
C ALA A 69 -11.24 3.45 1.28
N THR A 70 -11.17 3.64 2.59
CA THR A 70 -10.16 4.47 3.26
C THR A 70 -8.76 3.85 3.18
N ILE A 71 -8.67 2.53 3.34
CA ILE A 71 -7.41 1.78 3.17
C ILE A 71 -6.99 1.79 1.69
N ALA A 72 -7.94 1.65 0.77
CA ALA A 72 -7.68 1.75 -0.67
C ALA A 72 -7.18 3.14 -1.08
N MET A 73 -7.79 4.22 -0.56
CA MET A 73 -7.31 5.59 -0.75
C MET A 73 -5.88 5.76 -0.21
N THR A 74 -5.61 5.22 0.98
CA THR A 74 -4.27 5.24 1.58
C THR A 74 -3.24 4.58 0.66
N HIS A 75 -3.54 3.39 0.13
CA HIS A 75 -2.66 2.68 -0.80
C HIS A 75 -2.37 3.49 -2.07
N LEU A 76 -3.39 4.15 -2.61
CA LEU A 76 -3.27 4.96 -3.80
C LEU A 76 -2.44 6.22 -3.54
N HIS A 77 -2.65 6.90 -2.41
CA HIS A 77 -1.83 8.06 -2.02
C HIS A 77 -0.37 7.66 -1.81
N PHE A 78 -0.13 6.56 -1.08
CA PHE A 78 1.22 6.04 -0.88
C PHE A 78 1.90 5.69 -2.22
N ASP A 79 1.19 5.05 -3.15
CA ASP A 79 1.71 4.77 -4.49
C ASP A 79 2.08 6.02 -5.28
N ARG A 80 1.26 7.08 -5.19
CA ARG A 80 1.57 8.35 -5.84
C ARG A 80 2.86 8.96 -5.31
N LEU A 81 3.10 8.89 -4.00
CA LEU A 81 4.33 9.40 -3.38
C LEU A 81 5.56 8.57 -3.75
N VAL A 82 5.41 7.24 -3.80
CA VAL A 82 6.47 6.33 -4.26
C VAL A 82 6.87 6.63 -5.70
N LEU A 83 5.89 6.87 -6.58
CA LEU A 83 6.14 7.24 -7.98
C LEU A 83 6.72 8.65 -8.15
N GLN A 84 6.57 9.53 -7.16
CA GLN A 84 7.20 10.85 -7.11
C GLN A 84 8.60 10.82 -6.50
N GLU A 85 9.13 9.64 -6.13
CA GLU A 85 10.46 9.48 -5.53
C GLU A 85 10.60 10.18 -4.17
N LEU A 86 9.48 10.40 -3.47
CA LEU A 86 9.46 11.04 -2.14
C LEU A 86 9.55 10.02 -0.99
N VAL A 87 9.73 8.73 -1.31
CA VAL A 87 9.67 7.64 -0.35
C VAL A 87 10.92 6.76 -0.43
N ASP A 88 11.62 6.72 0.70
CA ASP A 88 12.88 6.02 0.95
C ASP A 88 12.73 4.94 2.02
N LYS A 89 13.83 4.25 2.31
CA LYS A 89 13.84 3.18 3.31
C LYS A 89 13.56 3.69 4.73
N GLU A 90 13.88 4.94 5.05
CA GLU A 90 13.75 5.49 6.39
C GLU A 90 12.36 6.09 6.60
N ASN A 91 11.92 6.95 5.67
CA ASN A 91 10.65 7.69 5.77
C ASN A 91 9.40 6.88 5.33
N ARG A 92 9.53 5.66 4.75
CA ARG A 92 8.37 4.91 4.24
C ARG A 92 7.25 4.66 5.26
N LYS A 93 7.60 4.45 6.53
CA LYS A 93 6.63 4.17 7.59
C LYS A 93 5.89 5.44 8.03
N PRO A 94 6.56 6.55 8.42
CA PRO A 94 5.86 7.77 8.80
C PRO A 94 5.06 8.37 7.63
N ILE A 95 5.56 8.29 6.39
CA ILE A 95 4.80 8.73 5.21
C ILE A 95 3.54 7.87 5.02
N ALA A 96 3.65 6.54 5.13
CA ALA A 96 2.50 5.65 5.03
C ALA A 96 1.46 5.90 6.16
N ALA A 97 1.93 6.14 7.38
CA ALA A 97 1.09 6.51 8.52
C ALA A 97 0.36 7.84 8.26
N ALA A 98 1.07 8.87 7.78
CA ALA A 98 0.48 10.15 7.41
C ALA A 98 -0.58 10.01 6.30
N CYS A 99 -0.33 9.19 5.27
CA CYS A 99 -1.33 8.89 4.25
C CYS A 99 -2.59 8.24 4.83
N LEU A 100 -2.44 7.34 5.82
CA LEU A 100 -3.56 6.65 6.46
C LEU A 100 -4.40 7.63 7.28
N VAL A 101 -3.73 8.49 8.08
CA VAL A 101 -4.39 9.53 8.87
C VAL A 101 -5.11 10.54 7.98
N LEU A 102 -4.50 10.98 6.86
CA LEU A 102 -5.16 11.88 5.90
C LEU A 102 -6.38 11.24 5.25
N SER A 103 -6.26 9.99 4.80
CA SER A 103 -7.39 9.27 4.19
C SER A 103 -8.53 9.08 5.20
N PHE A 104 -8.19 8.79 6.46
CA PHE A 104 -9.15 8.67 7.55
C PHE A 104 -9.85 10.00 7.85
N LYS A 105 -9.09 11.10 7.95
CA LYS A 105 -9.64 12.46 8.15
C LYS A 105 -10.54 12.90 6.98
N PHE A 106 -10.27 12.42 5.77
CA PHE A 106 -11.07 12.71 4.59
C PHE A 106 -12.36 11.88 4.49
N ASP A 107 -12.41 10.70 5.14
CA ASP A 107 -13.58 9.84 5.12
C ASP A 107 -14.75 10.48 5.91
N ALA A 108 -15.76 10.94 5.17
CA ALA A 108 -16.94 11.61 5.72
C ALA A 108 -17.88 10.67 6.52
N SER A 109 -17.58 9.37 6.57
CA SER A 109 -18.38 8.36 7.28
C SER A 109 -18.32 8.50 8.81
N TYR A 110 -17.29 9.17 9.35
CA TYR A 110 -17.08 9.29 10.79
C TYR A 110 -17.70 10.58 11.36
N LYS A 111 -18.41 10.46 12.50
CA LYS A 111 -18.95 11.62 13.21
C LYS A 111 -17.82 12.44 13.84
N PRO A 112 -17.85 13.78 13.75
CA PRO A 112 -16.77 14.64 14.25
C PRO A 112 -16.52 14.51 15.76
N SER A 113 -17.56 14.12 16.53
CA SER A 113 -17.45 13.86 17.97
C SER A 113 -16.63 12.61 18.29
N SER A 114 -16.65 11.59 17.43
CA SER A 114 -16.01 10.30 17.64
C SER A 114 -14.67 10.20 16.90
N THR A 115 -14.42 11.05 15.90
CA THR A 115 -13.16 11.08 15.12
C THR A 115 -11.91 11.15 16.00
N LYS A 116 -11.96 11.91 17.10
CA LYS A 116 -10.82 12.03 18.03
C LYS A 116 -10.50 10.72 18.74
N GLU A 117 -11.50 9.93 19.10
CA GLU A 117 -11.31 8.65 19.78
C GLU A 117 -10.74 7.61 18.81
N TYR A 118 -11.29 7.53 17.60
CA TYR A 118 -10.76 6.67 16.53
C TYR A 118 -9.32 7.06 16.12
N LEU A 119 -8.99 8.35 16.07
CA LEU A 119 -7.61 8.78 15.80
C LEU A 119 -6.65 8.33 16.90
N LYS A 120 -7.04 8.43 18.18
CA LYS A 120 -6.22 7.94 19.29
C LYS A 120 -5.99 6.43 19.21
N GLU A 121 -7.03 5.68 18.87
CA GLU A 121 -6.93 4.22 18.66
C GLU A 121 -6.02 3.90 17.47
N LEU A 122 -6.14 4.65 16.37
CA LEU A 122 -5.29 4.50 15.19
C LEU A 122 -3.82 4.80 15.50
N PHE A 123 -3.51 5.89 16.20
CA PHE A 123 -2.15 6.21 16.62
C PHE A 123 -1.57 5.12 17.52
N LYS A 124 -2.36 4.61 18.47
CA LYS A 124 -1.94 3.48 19.31
C LYS A 124 -1.64 2.21 18.49
N ALA A 125 -2.45 1.92 17.47
CA ALA A 125 -2.20 0.78 16.58
C ALA A 125 -0.92 0.97 15.74
N ILE A 126 -0.69 2.18 15.24
CA ILE A 126 0.51 2.55 14.50
C ILE A 126 1.76 2.42 15.37
N ASP A 127 1.72 2.95 16.59
CA ASP A 127 2.82 2.87 17.55
C ASP A 127 3.17 1.40 17.86
N ASN A 128 2.17 0.57 18.20
CA ASN A 128 2.39 -0.86 18.44
C ASN A 128 3.07 -1.61 17.28
N LYS A 129 2.82 -1.18 16.03
CA LYS A 129 3.32 -1.87 14.84
C LYS A 129 4.65 -1.34 14.33
N TRP A 130 4.81 -0.03 14.37
CA TRP A 130 5.93 0.65 13.74
C TRP A 130 6.85 1.38 14.71
N ALA A 131 6.49 1.46 16.00
CA ALA A 131 7.14 2.25 17.04
C ALA A 131 7.27 3.71 16.60
N LEU A 132 6.13 4.32 16.28
CA LEU A 132 6.01 5.69 15.79
C LEU A 132 4.93 6.40 16.59
N ASP A 133 5.32 7.48 17.26
CA ASP A 133 4.41 8.31 18.03
C ASP A 133 3.71 9.35 17.14
N GLU A 134 2.69 10.02 17.69
CA GLU A 134 2.00 11.12 17.01
C GLU A 134 2.98 12.24 16.61
N GLU A 135 4.00 12.52 17.45
CA GLU A 135 5.04 13.51 17.19
C GLU A 135 5.91 13.18 15.96
N ASP A 136 6.08 11.90 15.64
CA ASP A 136 6.83 11.45 14.46
C ASP A 136 6.01 11.53 13.17
N ILE A 137 4.68 11.46 13.28
CA ILE A 137 3.76 11.36 12.13
C ILE A 137 3.25 12.74 11.73
N LEU A 138 2.88 13.59 12.69
CA LEU A 138 2.32 14.92 12.43
C LEU A 138 3.19 15.82 11.53
N PRO A 139 4.54 15.83 11.64
CA PRO A 139 5.39 16.61 10.75
C PRO A 139 5.25 16.22 9.27
N TYR A 140 4.88 14.97 8.98
CA TYR A 140 4.70 14.47 7.62
C TYR A 140 3.30 14.73 7.06
N GLU A 141 2.31 15.06 7.89
CA GLU A 141 0.92 15.23 7.45
C GLU A 141 0.79 16.33 6.37
N MET A 142 1.29 17.53 6.65
CA MET A 142 1.22 18.66 5.71
C MET A 142 2.11 18.48 4.48
N PRO A 143 3.38 18.06 4.58
CA PRO A 143 4.21 17.76 3.41
C PRO A 143 3.61 16.70 2.49
N VAL A 144 3.05 15.62 3.05
CA VAL A 144 2.38 14.59 2.26
C VAL A 144 1.15 15.16 1.55
N TYR A 145 0.34 15.95 2.25
CA TYR A 145 -0.85 16.56 1.64
C TYR A 145 -0.48 17.55 0.52
N ALA A 146 0.59 18.32 0.70
CA ALA A 146 1.16 19.20 -0.32
C ALA A 146 1.73 18.43 -1.52
N ALA A 147 2.43 17.31 -1.30
CA ALA A 147 2.95 16.43 -2.35
C ALA A 147 1.83 15.79 -3.19
N LEU A 148 0.68 15.52 -2.55
CA LEU A 148 -0.56 15.11 -3.21
C LEU A 148 -1.30 16.28 -3.90
N LYS A 149 -0.69 17.48 -3.95
CA LYS A 149 -1.25 18.71 -4.55
C LYS A 149 -2.61 19.08 -3.97
N PHE A 150 -2.85 18.78 -2.69
CA PHE A 150 -4.12 19.01 -2.01
C PHE A 150 -5.32 18.27 -2.66
N GLN A 151 -5.05 17.21 -3.44
CA GLN A 151 -6.08 16.41 -4.14
C GLN A 151 -6.25 15.04 -3.48
N LEU A 152 -7.04 15.00 -2.42
CA LEU A 152 -7.46 13.74 -1.76
C LEU A 152 -8.62 13.07 -2.47
N HIS A 153 -9.42 13.81 -3.24
CA HIS A 153 -10.49 13.22 -4.03
C HIS A 153 -9.90 12.35 -5.15
N VAL A 154 -10.32 11.09 -5.20
CA VAL A 154 -9.93 10.12 -6.21
C VAL A 154 -11.17 9.72 -7.02
N PRO A 155 -11.10 9.73 -8.37
CA PRO A 155 -12.18 9.21 -9.20
C PRO A 155 -12.53 7.76 -8.84
N GLN A 156 -13.82 7.44 -8.78
CA GLN A 156 -14.31 6.14 -8.31
C GLN A 156 -13.73 4.96 -9.10
N GLU A 157 -13.54 5.10 -10.42
CA GLU A 157 -12.97 4.05 -11.28
C GLU A 157 -11.56 3.63 -10.82
N GLN A 158 -10.73 4.60 -10.47
CA GLN A 158 -9.39 4.33 -9.94
C GLN A 158 -9.49 3.66 -8.58
N LEU A 159 -10.36 4.17 -7.71
CA LEU A 159 -10.52 3.65 -6.36
C LEU A 159 -11.01 2.20 -6.34
N LEU A 160 -11.95 1.83 -7.21
CA LEU A 160 -12.49 0.46 -7.31
C LEU A 160 -11.39 -0.57 -7.58
N THR A 161 -10.43 -0.24 -8.45
CA THR A 161 -9.28 -1.13 -8.73
C THR A 161 -8.45 -1.38 -7.47
N TYR A 162 -8.29 -0.36 -6.62
CA TYR A 162 -7.58 -0.49 -5.35
C TYR A 162 -8.40 -1.21 -4.29
N ILE A 163 -9.71 -0.98 -4.23
CA ILE A 163 -10.63 -1.69 -3.34
C ILE A 163 -10.54 -3.20 -3.60
N SER A 164 -10.71 -3.66 -4.84
CA SER A 164 -10.65 -5.09 -5.16
C SER A 164 -9.29 -5.73 -4.78
N ARG A 165 -8.19 -4.98 -4.89
CA ARG A 165 -6.85 -5.44 -4.49
C ARG A 165 -6.69 -5.53 -2.97
N VAL A 166 -7.29 -4.60 -2.23
CA VAL A 166 -7.26 -4.59 -0.76
C VAL A 166 -8.15 -5.70 -0.22
N GLU A 167 -9.37 -5.85 -0.74
CA GLU A 167 -10.30 -6.92 -0.36
C GLU A 167 -9.70 -8.30 -0.54
N ALA A 168 -9.02 -8.56 -1.68
CA ALA A 168 -8.35 -9.83 -1.93
C ALA A 168 -7.23 -10.17 -0.93
N ARG A 169 -6.73 -9.19 -0.18
CA ARG A 169 -5.63 -9.32 0.79
C ARG A 169 -6.08 -9.14 2.24
N MET A 170 -7.32 -8.71 2.46
CA MET A 170 -7.85 -8.53 3.81
C MET A 170 -8.15 -9.90 4.44
N PRO A 171 -7.89 -10.07 5.74
CA PRO A 171 -8.39 -11.24 6.46
C PRO A 171 -9.92 -11.23 6.44
N ALA A 172 -10.54 -12.40 6.30
CA ALA A 172 -11.98 -12.53 6.37
C ALA A 172 -12.48 -11.94 7.69
N ARG A 173 -13.44 -11.00 7.62
CA ARG A 173 -14.04 -10.40 8.80
C ARG A 173 -14.75 -11.53 9.57
N PRO A 174 -14.45 -11.77 10.86
CA PRO A 174 -15.19 -12.76 11.63
C PRO A 174 -16.68 -12.34 11.65
N ALA A 175 -17.54 -13.31 11.32
CA ALA A 175 -18.98 -13.14 11.24
C ALA A 175 -19.61 -12.81 12.59
#